data_AF-A0A4Q8L6A0-F1
#
_entry.id   AF-A0A4Q8L6A0-F1
#
_cell.length_a   1.000
_cell.length_b   1.000
_cell.length_c   1.000
_cell.angle_alpha   90.00
_cell.angle_beta   90.00
_cell.angle_gamma   90.00
#
_symmetry.space_group_name_H-M   'P 1'
#
loop_
_entity.id
_entity.type
_entity.pdbx_description
1 polymer ?
#
loop_
_entity_poly.entity_id
_entity_poly.type
_entity_poly.pdbx_seq_one_letter_code
_entity_poly.pdbx_strand_id
1 'polypeptide(L)'
;MRVFSHPRFLQVYAAALTAVVVVAVTTGATRAPGKASFEEITVQKLTLVEPDGTTRLVLANTAKLPGVVFHGREYAHESRKADGTAGMIFYDAEGTESGGLVFSGLRRPDGSISRDGHLSFDAYGQDELSTWVSAQDGEQVKSGVQFKDQPDWPLEDALKAMQAKAGASEAERQAALKAFLATRAPMHVQRAWLGRNPDASSSLDLRDRDGRLRITARVDADGTPRLQFLDADGQVTDEWTQTKGAVKR
;
A
#
# COMPACT_ATOMS: atom_id res chain seq x y z
N MET A 1 67.88 2.74 37.16
CA MET A 1 66.85 1.67 37.28
C MET A 1 66.38 1.29 35.89
N ARG A 2 66.63 0.05 35.44
CA ARG A 2 66.19 -0.45 34.13
C ARG A 2 64.85 -1.19 34.26
N VAL A 3 63.79 -0.44 34.57
CA VAL A 3 62.44 -1.00 34.80
C VAL A 3 61.96 -1.80 33.57
N PHE A 4 62.33 -1.35 32.37
CA PHE A 4 61.94 -1.96 31.10
C PHE A 4 62.77 -3.18 30.68
N SER A 5 63.90 -3.47 31.35
CA SER A 5 64.80 -4.58 30.99
C SER A 5 64.69 -5.78 31.94
N HIS A 6 63.82 -5.70 32.95
CA HIS A 6 63.65 -6.74 33.95
C HIS A 6 62.77 -7.87 33.38
N PRO A 7 63.14 -9.16 33.50
CA PRO A 7 62.39 -10.27 32.88
C PRO A 7 60.92 -10.36 33.35
N ARG A 8 60.61 -9.87 34.55
CA ARG A 8 59.23 -9.76 35.07
C ARG A 8 58.39 -8.69 34.38
N PHE A 9 59.00 -7.67 33.76
CA PHE A 9 58.28 -6.61 33.07
C PHE A 9 57.50 -7.16 31.87
N LEU A 10 58.15 -8.00 31.05
CA LEU A 10 57.52 -8.59 29.87
C LEU A 10 56.37 -9.54 30.25
N GLN A 11 56.53 -10.28 31.34
CA GLN A 11 55.50 -11.18 31.88
C GLN A 11 54.28 -10.41 32.38
N VAL A 12 54.49 -9.34 33.16
CA VAL A 12 53.41 -8.48 33.65
C VAL A 12 52.72 -7.73 32.51
N TYR A 13 53.50 -7.23 31.54
CA TYR A 13 52.97 -6.57 30.36
C TYR A 13 52.12 -7.52 29.51
N ALA A 14 52.63 -8.72 29.22
CA ALA A 14 51.88 -9.72 28.46
C ALA A 14 50.60 -10.13 29.19
N ALA A 15 50.66 -10.39 30.50
CA ALA A 15 49.48 -10.72 31.29
C ALA A 15 48.43 -9.60 31.28
N ALA A 16 48.86 -8.34 31.42
CA ALA A 16 47.97 -7.18 31.34
C ALA A 16 47.36 -7.02 29.94
N LEU A 17 48.15 -7.16 28.89
CA LEU A 17 47.68 -7.09 27.51
C LEU A 17 46.69 -8.22 27.19
N THR A 18 46.99 -9.44 27.61
CA THR A 18 46.08 -10.59 27.44
C THR A 18 44.78 -10.37 28.21
N ALA A 19 44.82 -9.84 29.44
CA ALA A 19 43.61 -9.51 30.18
C ALA A 19 42.77 -8.45 29.46
N VAL A 20 43.38 -7.40 28.91
CA VAL A 20 42.69 -6.37 28.12
C VAL A 20 42.05 -6.97 26.86
N VAL A 21 42.75 -7.86 26.14
CA VAL A 21 42.21 -8.53 24.96
C VAL A 21 41.04 -9.44 25.34
N VAL A 22 41.17 -10.25 26.40
CA VAL A 22 40.09 -11.12 26.88
C VAL A 22 38.86 -10.30 27.27
N VAL A 23 39.04 -9.20 27.99
CA VAL A 23 37.94 -8.28 28.33
C VAL A 23 37.33 -7.69 27.05
N ALA A 24 38.13 -7.15 26.14
CA ALA A 24 37.64 -6.55 24.90
C ALA A 24 36.85 -7.54 24.02
N VAL A 25 37.31 -8.79 23.92
CA VAL A 25 36.62 -9.85 23.15
C VAL A 25 35.33 -10.29 23.85
N THR A 26 35.32 -10.40 25.19
CA THR A 26 34.14 -10.86 25.94
C THR A 26 33.08 -9.78 26.15
N THR A 27 33.45 -8.50 26.23
CA THR A 27 32.50 -7.38 26.40
C THR A 27 32.13 -6.70 25.08
N GLY A 28 33.00 -6.78 24.06
CA GLY A 28 32.77 -6.15 22.76
C GLY A 28 31.68 -6.81 21.93
N ALA A 29 31.38 -8.08 22.20
CA ALA A 29 30.40 -8.88 21.46
C ALA A 29 28.98 -8.90 22.06
N THR A 30 28.75 -8.28 23.23
CA THR A 30 27.54 -8.55 24.03
C THR A 30 26.69 -7.33 24.35
N ARG A 31 26.78 -6.24 23.58
CA ARG A 31 25.75 -5.20 23.68
C ARG A 31 24.50 -5.70 22.96
N ALA A 32 23.66 -6.45 23.68
CA ALA A 32 22.30 -6.72 23.25
C ALA A 32 21.66 -5.39 22.82
N PRO A 33 20.94 -5.33 21.69
CA PRO A 33 20.31 -4.10 21.25
C PRO A 33 19.35 -3.65 22.34
N GLY A 34 19.75 -2.63 23.10
CA GLY A 34 18.90 -2.00 24.08
C GLY A 34 17.80 -1.23 23.37
N LYS A 35 16.76 -0.85 24.13
CA LYS A 35 15.76 0.11 23.62
C LYS A 35 16.48 1.42 23.29
N ALA A 36 16.38 1.86 22.04
CA ALA A 36 16.79 3.20 21.64
C ALA A 36 15.62 4.16 21.81
N SER A 37 15.91 5.40 22.22
CA SER A 37 14.95 6.49 22.26
C SER A 37 15.49 7.63 21.42
N PHE A 38 14.64 8.20 20.58
CA PHE A 38 14.97 9.31 19.71
C PHE A 38 13.93 10.41 19.94
N GLU A 39 14.37 11.66 19.96
CA GLU A 39 13.45 12.80 19.90
C GLU A 39 12.92 12.99 18.47
N GLU A 40 13.81 12.85 17.47
CA GLU A 40 13.50 12.93 16.05
C GLU A 40 14.35 11.92 15.25
N ILE A 41 13.79 11.40 14.16
CA ILE A 41 14.51 10.58 13.18
C ILE A 41 14.29 11.16 11.78
N THR A 42 15.38 11.58 11.12
CA THR A 42 15.38 12.00 9.72
C THR A 42 16.02 10.91 8.85
N VAL A 43 15.20 10.18 8.10
CA VAL A 43 15.62 9.04 7.26
C VAL A 43 14.79 8.96 5.98
N GLN A 44 15.30 8.26 4.96
CA GLN A 44 14.56 8.01 3.72
C GLN A 44 13.63 6.80 3.81
N LYS A 45 13.95 5.83 4.69
CA LYS A 45 13.23 4.56 4.86
C LYS A 45 13.41 4.04 6.29
N LEU A 46 12.32 3.54 6.86
CA LEU A 46 12.26 2.70 8.05
C LEU A 46 11.71 1.33 7.65
N THR A 47 12.30 0.26 8.17
CA THR A 47 11.87 -1.13 7.92
C THR A 47 11.67 -1.84 9.25
N LEU A 48 10.48 -2.38 9.48
CA LEU A 48 10.19 -3.27 10.59
C LEU A 48 10.38 -4.71 10.10
N VAL A 49 11.15 -5.49 10.86
CA VAL A 49 11.45 -6.89 10.54
C VAL A 49 11.17 -7.79 11.74
N GLU A 50 10.79 -9.04 11.47
CA GLU A 50 10.74 -10.13 12.45
C GLU A 50 12.17 -10.58 12.85
N PRO A 51 12.33 -11.39 13.92
CA PRO A 51 13.64 -11.92 14.34
C PRO A 51 14.37 -12.74 13.27
N ASP A 52 13.64 -13.35 12.33
CA ASP A 52 14.20 -14.11 11.22
C ASP A 52 14.58 -13.24 10.00
N GLY A 53 14.30 -11.93 10.05
CA GLY A 53 14.56 -10.97 8.98
C GLY A 53 13.38 -10.73 8.04
N THR A 54 12.23 -11.41 8.22
CA THR A 54 11.03 -11.19 7.41
C THR A 54 10.52 -9.75 7.59
N THR A 55 10.30 -9.03 6.50
CA THR A 55 9.81 -7.65 6.55
C THR A 55 8.32 -7.62 6.90
N ARG A 56 7.90 -6.71 7.78
CA ARG A 56 6.51 -6.53 8.23
C ARG A 56 5.94 -5.16 7.91
N LEU A 57 6.82 -4.16 7.78
CA LEU A 57 6.43 -2.80 7.43
C LEU A 57 7.60 -2.07 6.76
N VAL A 58 7.30 -1.29 5.72
CA VAL A 58 8.21 -0.30 5.15
C VAL A 58 7.54 1.05 5.17
N LEU A 59 8.12 2.03 5.89
CA LEU A 59 7.77 3.46 5.78
C LEU A 59 8.86 4.14 4.96
N ALA A 60 8.53 4.69 3.80
CA ALA A 60 9.54 5.22 2.88
C ALA A 60 9.06 6.44 2.08
N ASN A 61 10.02 7.26 1.68
CA ASN A 61 9.81 8.31 0.69
C ASN A 61 9.66 7.73 -0.74
N THR A 62 9.34 8.57 -1.72
CA THR A 62 9.15 8.18 -3.12
C THR A 62 10.32 7.43 -3.73
N ALA A 63 11.55 7.79 -3.38
CA ALA A 63 12.75 7.17 -3.95
C ALA A 63 13.05 5.77 -3.37
N LYS A 64 12.49 5.44 -2.20
CA LYS A 64 12.77 4.20 -1.45
C LYS A 64 11.53 3.34 -1.21
N LEU A 65 10.35 3.79 -1.64
CA LEU A 65 9.12 3.00 -1.58
C LEU A 65 9.29 1.76 -2.49
N PRO A 66 9.01 0.56 -1.98
CA PRO A 66 9.20 -0.66 -2.75
C PRO A 66 8.14 -0.79 -3.85
N GLY A 67 8.47 -1.62 -4.83
CA GLY A 67 7.48 -2.19 -5.75
C GLY A 67 6.51 -3.14 -5.04
N VAL A 68 5.87 -4.01 -5.82
CA VAL A 68 4.97 -5.04 -5.28
C VAL A 68 5.81 -6.18 -4.74
N VAL A 69 5.53 -6.67 -3.54
CA VAL A 69 6.33 -7.75 -2.94
C VAL A 69 5.49 -8.98 -2.70
N PHE A 70 5.98 -10.13 -3.18
CA PHE A 70 5.40 -11.45 -2.90
C PHE A 70 6.48 -12.36 -2.32
N HIS A 71 6.22 -12.94 -1.15
CA HIS A 71 7.16 -13.82 -0.45
C HIS A 71 8.60 -13.26 -0.38
N GLY A 72 8.73 -11.97 -0.04
CA GLY A 72 10.01 -11.26 0.03
C GLY A 72 10.65 -10.91 -1.33
N ARG A 73 10.05 -11.29 -2.46
CA ARG A 73 10.51 -10.93 -3.80
C ARG A 73 9.81 -9.67 -4.29
N GLU A 74 10.60 -8.66 -4.64
CA GLU A 74 10.11 -7.41 -5.20
C GLU A 74 9.92 -7.49 -6.72
N TYR A 75 8.78 -7.00 -7.18
CA TYR A 75 8.38 -6.77 -8.56
C TYR A 75 8.30 -5.26 -8.80
N ALA A 76 9.02 -4.75 -9.79
CA ALA A 76 9.09 -3.32 -10.05
C ALA A 76 7.70 -2.70 -10.34
N HIS A 77 7.41 -1.56 -9.70
CA HIS A 77 6.15 -0.82 -9.84
C HIS A 77 6.44 0.66 -10.16
N GLU A 78 6.89 0.94 -11.39
CA GLU A 78 7.45 2.25 -11.77
C GLU A 78 6.47 3.42 -11.64
N SER A 79 5.15 3.19 -11.73
CA SER A 79 4.14 4.25 -11.59
C SER A 79 4.14 4.91 -10.20
N ARG A 80 4.48 4.18 -9.13
CA ARG A 80 4.58 4.74 -7.76
C ARG A 80 5.61 5.87 -7.68
N LYS A 81 6.67 5.80 -8.49
CA LYS A 81 7.71 6.85 -8.51
C LYS A 81 7.27 8.08 -9.30
N ALA A 82 6.52 7.88 -10.38
CA ALA A 82 6.08 8.97 -11.26
C ALA A 82 5.12 9.95 -10.56
N ASP A 83 4.26 9.43 -9.68
CA ASP A 83 3.22 10.22 -9.02
C ASP A 83 3.68 10.87 -7.70
N GLY A 84 4.94 10.67 -7.31
CA GLY A 84 5.46 11.19 -6.04
C GLY A 84 4.98 10.42 -4.81
N THR A 85 4.54 9.17 -4.98
CA THR A 85 3.93 8.38 -3.90
C THR A 85 4.94 8.08 -2.79
N ALA A 86 4.54 8.28 -1.54
CA ALA A 86 5.29 7.92 -0.34
C ALA A 86 4.33 7.39 0.74
N GLY A 87 4.84 6.62 1.70
CA GLY A 87 4.00 6.10 2.77
C GLY A 87 4.47 4.78 3.32
N MET A 88 3.50 3.98 3.77
CA MET A 88 3.67 2.74 4.51
C MET A 88 3.14 1.57 3.70
N ILE A 89 3.95 0.52 3.55
CA ILE A 89 3.54 -0.77 2.97
C ILE A 89 3.60 -1.81 4.09
N PHE A 90 2.54 -2.58 4.24
CA PHE A 90 2.40 -3.65 5.23
C PHE A 90 2.61 -5.01 4.56
N TYR A 91 3.15 -5.95 5.31
CA TYR A 91 3.41 -7.30 4.82
C TYR A 91 2.81 -8.33 5.76
N ASP A 92 2.35 -9.45 5.21
CA ASP A 92 1.90 -10.61 5.96
C ASP A 92 3.09 -11.41 6.54
N ALA A 93 2.79 -12.53 7.22
CA ALA A 93 3.82 -13.34 7.89
C ALA A 93 4.70 -14.10 6.90
N GLU A 94 4.29 -14.19 5.64
CA GLU A 94 5.02 -14.86 4.57
C GLU A 94 5.87 -13.86 3.76
N GLY A 95 5.81 -12.56 4.10
CA GLY A 95 6.55 -11.49 3.44
C GLY A 95 5.89 -11.00 2.15
N THR A 96 4.60 -11.23 1.96
CA THR A 96 3.81 -10.68 0.85
C THR A 96 3.14 -9.37 1.26
N GLU A 97 3.11 -8.38 0.37
CA GLU A 97 2.39 -7.12 0.58
C GLU A 97 0.92 -7.40 0.90
N SER A 98 0.41 -6.75 1.94
CA SER A 98 -0.94 -6.96 2.50
C SER A 98 -1.73 -5.65 2.58
N GLY A 99 -1.36 -4.69 1.74
CA GLY A 99 -1.92 -3.35 1.68
C GLY A 99 -0.95 -2.26 2.13
N GLY A 100 -1.41 -1.01 2.07
CA GLY A 100 -0.59 0.16 2.35
C GLY A 100 -1.40 1.38 2.76
N LEU A 101 -0.72 2.33 3.40
CA LEU A 101 -1.18 3.70 3.59
C LEU A 101 -0.23 4.62 2.84
N VAL A 102 -0.66 5.10 1.68
CA VAL A 102 0.18 5.91 0.80
C VAL A 102 -0.49 7.23 0.47
N PHE A 103 0.35 8.23 0.24
CA PHE A 103 -0.06 9.53 -0.23
C PHE A 103 0.80 9.91 -1.42
N SER A 104 0.18 10.57 -2.39
CA SER A 104 0.88 11.16 -3.53
C SER A 104 0.32 12.56 -3.79
N GLY A 105 0.98 13.31 -4.65
CA GLY A 105 0.46 14.61 -5.05
C GLY A 105 1.54 15.56 -5.51
N LEU A 106 1.18 16.35 -6.51
CA LEU A 106 2.06 17.30 -7.16
C LEU A 106 1.22 18.37 -7.86
N ARG A 107 1.85 19.52 -8.12
CA ARG A 107 1.36 20.46 -9.12
C ARG A 107 2.02 20.12 -10.45
N ARG A 108 1.22 19.85 -11.47
CA ARG A 108 1.70 19.54 -12.82
C ARG A 108 2.24 20.80 -13.51
N PRO A 109 3.06 20.66 -14.57
CA PRO A 109 3.59 21.80 -15.33
C PRO A 109 2.51 22.70 -15.93
N ASP A 110 1.34 22.15 -16.25
CA ASP A 110 0.17 22.90 -16.75
C ASP A 110 -0.59 23.67 -15.67
N GLY A 111 -0.13 23.60 -14.41
CA GLY A 111 -0.74 24.27 -13.26
C GLY A 111 -1.83 23.46 -12.56
N SER A 112 -2.29 22.35 -13.14
CA SER A 112 -3.27 21.45 -12.49
C SER A 112 -2.67 20.80 -11.24
N ILE A 113 -3.53 20.46 -10.28
CA ILE A 113 -3.13 19.79 -9.05
C ILE A 113 -3.56 18.33 -9.08
N SER A 114 -2.71 17.46 -8.52
CA SER A 114 -3.03 16.10 -8.17
C SER A 114 -2.76 15.89 -6.68
N ARG A 115 -3.68 15.20 -6.01
CA ARG A 115 -3.51 14.75 -4.62
C ARG A 115 -4.19 13.40 -4.48
N ASP A 116 -3.48 12.42 -3.97
CA ASP A 116 -4.04 11.11 -3.69
C ASP A 116 -3.70 10.68 -2.26
N GLY A 117 -4.62 9.97 -1.64
CA GLY A 117 -4.46 9.27 -0.38
C GLY A 117 -5.19 7.95 -0.47
N HIS A 118 -4.49 6.87 -0.17
CA HIS A 118 -4.99 5.51 -0.31
C HIS A 118 -4.60 4.69 0.91
N LEU A 119 -5.60 4.15 1.60
CA LEU A 119 -5.44 3.07 2.56
C LEU A 119 -6.05 1.81 1.95
N SER A 120 -5.27 0.76 1.78
CA SER A 120 -5.73 -0.52 1.26
C SER A 120 -5.57 -1.66 2.25
N PHE A 121 -6.45 -2.64 2.12
CA PHE A 121 -6.38 -3.94 2.74
C PHE A 121 -6.51 -5.00 1.65
N ASP A 122 -5.45 -5.76 1.46
CA ASP A 122 -5.35 -6.71 0.35
C ASP A 122 -5.93 -8.07 0.73
N ALA A 123 -6.44 -8.79 -0.26
CA ALA A 123 -6.75 -10.21 -0.09
C ALA A 123 -5.47 -11.03 0.03
N TYR A 124 -5.56 -12.20 0.66
CA TYR A 124 -4.44 -13.13 0.71
C TYR A 124 -4.02 -13.53 -0.72
N GLY A 125 -2.76 -13.24 -1.07
CA GLY A 125 -2.21 -13.52 -2.40
C GLY A 125 -2.84 -12.72 -3.55
N GLN A 126 -3.58 -11.65 -3.24
CA GLN A 126 -4.37 -10.86 -4.18
C GLN A 126 -4.27 -9.36 -3.87
N ASP A 127 -4.89 -8.54 -4.72
CA ASP A 127 -4.91 -7.08 -4.54
C ASP A 127 -6.05 -6.63 -3.59
N GLU A 128 -6.41 -5.35 -3.59
CA GLU A 128 -7.25 -4.77 -2.54
C GLU A 128 -8.67 -5.36 -2.47
N LEU A 129 -9.10 -5.75 -1.26
CA LEU A 129 -10.50 -6.08 -0.93
C LEU A 129 -11.28 -4.87 -0.45
N SER A 130 -10.65 -4.03 0.36
CA SER A 130 -11.27 -2.80 0.84
C SER A 130 -10.26 -1.67 0.85
N THR A 131 -10.75 -0.48 0.48
CA THR A 131 -9.90 0.70 0.39
C THR A 131 -10.63 1.93 0.92
N TRP A 132 -9.87 2.85 1.52
CA TRP A 132 -10.28 4.23 1.70
C TRP A 132 -9.46 5.07 0.74
N VAL A 133 -10.16 5.74 -0.18
CA VAL A 133 -9.57 6.60 -1.21
C VAL A 133 -9.91 8.06 -0.95
N SER A 134 -8.97 8.94 -1.27
CA SER A 134 -9.16 10.38 -1.38
C SER A 134 -8.32 10.89 -2.53
N ALA A 135 -8.94 11.11 -3.68
CA ALA A 135 -8.31 11.58 -4.89
C ALA A 135 -8.85 12.95 -5.30
N GLN A 136 -7.95 13.85 -5.68
CA GLN A 136 -8.27 15.12 -6.32
C GLN A 136 -7.42 15.25 -7.58
N ASP A 137 -8.08 15.51 -8.70
CA ASP A 137 -7.43 15.83 -9.97
C ASP A 137 -8.07 17.09 -10.57
N GLY A 138 -7.32 18.19 -10.54
CA GLY A 138 -7.86 19.52 -10.82
C GLY A 138 -9.03 19.85 -9.87
N GLU A 139 -10.21 20.08 -10.45
CA GLU A 139 -11.46 20.38 -9.72
C GLU A 139 -12.23 19.11 -9.32
N GLN A 140 -11.91 17.96 -9.93
CA GLN A 140 -12.60 16.70 -9.63
C GLN A 140 -12.08 16.14 -8.32
N VAL A 141 -13.00 15.72 -7.45
CA VAL A 141 -12.66 15.14 -6.15
C VAL A 141 -13.50 13.90 -5.94
N LYS A 142 -12.83 12.81 -5.58
CA LYS A 142 -13.44 11.54 -5.18
C LYS A 142 -12.92 11.18 -3.79
N SER A 143 -13.80 10.86 -2.86
CA SER A 143 -13.36 10.42 -1.52
C SER A 143 -14.38 9.48 -0.91
N GLY A 144 -13.94 8.36 -0.37
CA GLY A 144 -14.86 7.37 0.17
C GLY A 144 -14.20 6.04 0.48
N VAL A 145 -15.03 5.08 0.86
CA VAL A 145 -14.65 3.70 1.13
C VAL A 145 -15.22 2.81 0.04
N GLN A 146 -14.39 1.91 -0.48
CA GLN A 146 -14.74 0.92 -1.48
C GLN A 146 -14.53 -0.49 -0.94
N PHE A 147 -15.42 -1.40 -1.34
CA PHE A 147 -15.26 -2.84 -1.16
C PHE A 147 -15.29 -3.52 -2.52
N LYS A 148 -14.43 -4.51 -2.70
CA LYS A 148 -14.25 -5.27 -3.94
C LYS A 148 -14.16 -6.76 -3.58
N ASP A 149 -14.56 -7.59 -4.51
CA ASP A 149 -14.19 -9.01 -4.53
C ASP A 149 -12.95 -9.19 -5.40
N GLN A 150 -12.12 -10.14 -4.98
CA GLN A 150 -10.96 -10.62 -5.73
C GLN A 150 -11.17 -12.10 -6.10
N PRO A 151 -10.55 -12.56 -7.20
CA PRO A 151 -10.65 -13.94 -7.63
C PRO A 151 -9.69 -14.85 -6.84
N ASP A 152 -9.93 -16.16 -6.89
CA ASP A 152 -9.15 -17.14 -6.10
C ASP A 152 -7.80 -17.56 -6.74
N TRP A 153 -7.50 -17.11 -7.95
CA TRP A 153 -6.19 -17.38 -8.57
C TRP A 153 -5.12 -16.44 -7.98
N PRO A 154 -3.83 -16.80 -7.93
CA PRO A 154 -2.81 -15.98 -7.26
C PRO A 154 -2.32 -14.80 -8.11
N LEU A 155 -2.28 -13.58 -7.54
CA LEU A 155 -1.86 -12.37 -8.26
C LEU A 155 -0.43 -12.44 -8.79
N GLU A 156 0.45 -13.15 -8.08
CA GLU A 156 1.84 -13.34 -8.48
C GLU A 156 1.96 -13.98 -9.89
N ASP A 157 1.01 -14.83 -10.29
CA ASP A 157 1.02 -15.44 -11.63
C ASP A 157 0.76 -14.41 -12.73
N ALA A 158 -0.09 -13.41 -12.47
CA ALA A 158 -0.30 -12.30 -13.39
C ALA A 158 0.97 -11.43 -13.50
N LEU A 159 1.65 -11.16 -12.38
CA LEU A 159 2.92 -10.43 -12.37
C LEU A 159 4.01 -11.17 -13.14
N LYS A 160 4.12 -12.49 -12.96
CA LYS A 160 5.03 -13.36 -13.72
C LYS A 160 4.71 -13.32 -15.21
N ALA A 161 3.43 -13.35 -15.59
CA ALA A 161 3.03 -13.25 -16.99
C ALA A 161 3.43 -11.91 -17.62
N MET A 162 3.23 -10.79 -16.90
CA MET A 162 3.63 -9.46 -17.36
C MET A 162 5.15 -9.31 -17.50
N GLN A 163 5.92 -9.97 -16.63
CA GLN A 163 7.39 -9.87 -16.60
C GLN A 163 8.12 -11.01 -17.30
N ALA A 164 7.39 -11.90 -17.99
CA ALA A 164 7.97 -13.06 -18.67
C ALA A 164 9.03 -12.69 -19.72
N LYS A 165 8.92 -11.49 -20.31
CA LYS A 165 9.89 -10.95 -21.26
C LYS A 165 10.67 -9.79 -20.63
N ALA A 166 11.96 -10.01 -20.40
CA ALA A 166 12.87 -8.96 -19.96
C ALA A 166 12.89 -7.80 -20.97
N GLY A 167 12.79 -6.56 -20.48
CA GLY A 167 12.76 -5.37 -21.34
C GLY A 167 11.47 -5.18 -22.14
N ALA A 168 10.40 -5.93 -21.85
CA ALA A 168 9.09 -5.70 -22.47
C ALA A 168 8.64 -4.25 -22.27
N SER A 169 8.11 -3.67 -23.35
CA SER A 169 7.41 -2.39 -23.34
C SER A 169 6.12 -2.48 -22.51
N GLU A 170 5.59 -1.33 -22.10
CA GLU A 170 4.34 -1.28 -21.34
C GLU A 170 3.16 -1.89 -22.11
N ALA A 171 3.11 -1.65 -23.43
CA ALA A 171 2.08 -2.25 -24.29
C ALA A 171 2.17 -3.79 -24.33
N GLU A 172 3.39 -4.35 -24.35
CA GLU A 172 3.58 -5.81 -24.30
C GLU A 172 3.16 -6.39 -22.94
N ARG A 173 3.47 -5.70 -21.84
CA ARG A 173 3.04 -6.11 -20.49
C ARG A 173 1.53 -6.10 -20.35
N GLN A 174 0.87 -5.05 -20.86
CA GLN A 174 -0.59 -4.95 -20.87
C GLN A 174 -1.24 -6.03 -21.75
N ALA A 175 -0.65 -6.34 -22.91
CA ALA A 175 -1.11 -7.43 -23.76
C ALA A 175 -0.98 -8.80 -23.05
N ALA A 176 0.13 -9.04 -22.34
CA ALA A 176 0.34 -10.25 -21.55
C ALA A 176 -0.68 -10.37 -20.40
N LEU A 177 -0.92 -9.29 -19.66
CA LEU A 177 -1.95 -9.25 -18.62
C LEU A 177 -3.34 -9.54 -19.20
N LYS A 178 -3.70 -8.89 -20.32
CA LYS A 178 -4.98 -9.12 -20.99
C LYS A 178 -5.14 -10.58 -21.42
N ALA A 179 -4.09 -11.19 -21.98
CA ALA A 179 -4.10 -12.60 -22.36
C ALA A 179 -4.25 -13.52 -21.13
N PHE A 180 -3.56 -13.21 -20.04
CA PHE A 180 -3.68 -13.92 -18.77
C PHE A 180 -5.11 -13.88 -18.22
N LEU A 181 -5.75 -12.71 -18.24
CA LEU A 181 -7.09 -12.49 -17.71
C LEU A 181 -8.21 -13.04 -18.60
N ALA A 182 -7.97 -13.24 -19.90
CA ALA A 182 -9.02 -13.61 -20.88
C ALA A 182 -9.78 -14.91 -20.57
N THR A 183 -9.23 -15.77 -19.72
CA THR A 183 -9.81 -17.09 -19.35
C THR A 183 -10.07 -17.22 -17.86
N ARG A 184 -9.96 -16.13 -17.10
CA ARG A 184 -10.00 -16.12 -15.64
C ARG A 184 -11.11 -15.23 -15.12
N ALA A 185 -11.52 -15.49 -13.87
CA ALA A 185 -12.43 -14.62 -13.16
C ALA A 185 -11.83 -13.20 -13.05
N PRO A 186 -12.65 -12.14 -13.20
CA PRO A 186 -12.18 -10.76 -13.19
C PRO A 186 -11.64 -10.36 -11.81
N MET A 187 -10.64 -9.47 -11.81
CA MET A 187 -10.16 -8.77 -10.61
C MET A 187 -11.03 -7.57 -10.27
N HIS A 188 -10.93 -7.11 -9.02
CA HIS A 188 -11.51 -5.84 -8.55
C HIS A 188 -13.01 -5.69 -8.83
N VAL A 189 -13.79 -6.76 -8.68
CA VAL A 189 -15.24 -6.71 -8.88
C VAL A 189 -15.85 -5.88 -7.77
N GLN A 190 -16.26 -4.65 -8.07
CA GLN A 190 -16.75 -3.72 -7.07
C GLN A 190 -18.04 -4.25 -6.41
N ARG A 191 -18.07 -4.25 -5.07
CA ARG A 191 -19.21 -4.69 -4.25
C ARG A 191 -19.96 -3.55 -3.62
N ALA A 192 -19.23 -2.61 -3.03
CA ALA A 192 -19.84 -1.47 -2.38
C ALA A 192 -18.99 -0.21 -2.52
N TRP A 193 -19.66 0.92 -2.47
CA TRP A 193 -19.05 2.24 -2.40
C TRP A 193 -19.84 3.12 -1.45
N LEU A 194 -19.16 3.88 -0.62
CA LEU A 194 -19.72 4.98 0.16
C LEU A 194 -18.79 6.18 0.04
N GLY A 195 -19.25 7.25 -0.61
CA GLY A 195 -18.40 8.43 -0.74
C GLY A 195 -18.90 9.51 -1.68
N ARG A 196 -18.09 10.55 -1.81
CA ARG A 196 -18.22 11.63 -2.78
C ARG A 196 -17.66 11.20 -4.13
N ASN A 197 -18.41 11.46 -5.19
CA ASN A 197 -18.06 11.16 -6.57
C ASN A 197 -17.47 12.40 -7.28
N PRO A 198 -16.73 12.22 -8.39
CA PRO A 198 -16.15 13.32 -9.18
C PRO A 198 -17.15 14.37 -9.67
N ASP A 199 -18.41 13.98 -9.90
CA ASP A 199 -19.51 14.86 -10.30
C ASP A 199 -20.13 15.65 -9.14
N ALA A 200 -19.44 15.71 -7.99
CA ALA A 200 -19.83 16.34 -6.74
C ALA A 200 -21.07 15.75 -6.05
N SER A 201 -21.63 14.65 -6.55
CA SER A 201 -22.62 13.87 -5.80
C SER A 201 -21.99 13.09 -4.64
N SER A 202 -22.82 12.61 -3.73
CA SER A 202 -22.46 11.59 -2.73
C SER A 202 -23.36 10.37 -2.90
N SER A 203 -22.81 9.15 -2.81
CA SER A 203 -23.59 7.93 -2.94
C SER A 203 -23.17 6.80 -2.00
N LEU A 204 -24.15 5.94 -1.69
CA LEU A 204 -23.98 4.56 -1.27
C LEU A 204 -24.43 3.67 -2.43
N ASP A 205 -23.51 2.93 -3.04
CA ASP A 205 -23.79 2.05 -4.18
C ASP A 205 -23.52 0.60 -3.80
N LEU A 206 -24.51 -0.28 -3.99
CA LEU A 206 -24.40 -1.71 -3.76
C LEU A 206 -24.53 -2.48 -5.06
N ARG A 207 -23.57 -3.36 -5.30
CA ARG A 207 -23.46 -4.17 -6.51
C ARG A 207 -23.61 -5.66 -6.19
N ASP A 208 -24.08 -6.43 -7.15
CA ASP A 208 -24.20 -7.87 -7.02
C ASP A 208 -22.87 -8.60 -7.22
N ARG A 209 -22.95 -9.94 -7.38
CA ARG A 209 -21.77 -10.79 -7.50
C ARG A 209 -20.89 -10.52 -8.71
N ASP A 210 -21.51 -10.00 -9.77
CA ASP A 210 -20.88 -9.71 -11.05
C ASP A 210 -20.50 -8.22 -11.17
N GLY A 211 -20.65 -7.45 -10.09
CA GLY A 211 -20.33 -6.02 -10.05
C GLY A 211 -21.43 -5.13 -10.65
N ARG A 212 -22.62 -5.65 -10.90
CA ARG A 212 -23.75 -4.88 -11.47
C ARG A 212 -24.46 -4.12 -10.36
N LEU A 213 -24.69 -2.83 -10.56
CA LEU A 213 -25.38 -1.97 -9.59
C LEU A 213 -26.82 -2.47 -9.37
N ARG A 214 -27.21 -2.66 -8.11
CA ARG A 214 -28.56 -3.10 -7.72
C ARG A 214 -29.30 -2.08 -6.87
N ILE A 215 -28.55 -1.31 -6.08
CA ILE A 215 -29.10 -0.27 -5.21
C ILE A 215 -28.16 0.92 -5.24
N THR A 216 -28.70 2.12 -5.41
CA THR A 216 -27.96 3.37 -5.17
C THR A 216 -28.79 4.33 -4.33
N ALA A 217 -28.23 4.79 -3.21
CA ALA A 217 -28.74 5.92 -2.46
C ALA A 217 -27.81 7.10 -2.72
N ARG A 218 -28.34 8.17 -3.32
CA ARG A 218 -27.52 9.24 -3.89
C ARG A 218 -28.08 10.61 -3.57
N VAL A 219 -27.18 11.56 -3.35
CA VAL A 219 -27.48 13.00 -3.30
C VAL A 219 -26.68 13.66 -4.41
N ASP A 220 -27.37 14.26 -5.39
CA ASP A 220 -26.72 14.95 -6.50
C ASP A 220 -26.03 16.25 -6.05
N ALA A 221 -25.23 16.84 -6.94
CA ALA A 221 -24.49 18.08 -6.66
C ALA A 221 -25.40 19.26 -6.27
N ASP A 222 -26.66 19.26 -6.73
CA ASP A 222 -27.66 20.26 -6.38
C ASP A 222 -28.40 19.97 -5.05
N GLY A 223 -28.06 18.87 -4.38
CA GLY A 223 -28.66 18.42 -3.14
C GLY A 223 -29.89 17.53 -3.32
N THR A 224 -30.30 17.19 -4.54
CA THR A 224 -31.46 16.34 -4.79
C THR A 224 -31.20 14.89 -4.34
N PRO A 225 -31.96 14.34 -3.37
CA PRO A 225 -31.79 12.96 -2.93
C PRO A 225 -32.63 11.99 -3.77
N ARG A 226 -32.05 10.81 -4.07
CA ARG A 226 -32.73 9.67 -4.71
C ARG A 226 -32.27 8.35 -4.09
N LEU A 227 -33.18 7.38 -4.01
CA LEU A 227 -32.89 5.97 -3.76
C LEU A 227 -33.46 5.16 -4.91
N GLN A 228 -32.62 4.41 -5.63
CA GLN A 228 -33.02 3.63 -6.79
C GLN A 228 -32.70 2.14 -6.58
N PHE A 229 -33.61 1.28 -7.03
CA PHE A 229 -33.44 -0.16 -7.15
C PHE A 229 -33.36 -0.53 -8.63
N LEU A 230 -32.42 -1.40 -8.99
CA LEU A 230 -32.14 -1.76 -10.38
C LEU A 230 -32.28 -3.27 -10.60
N ASP A 231 -32.89 -3.67 -11.71
CA ASP A 231 -32.99 -5.06 -12.14
C ASP A 231 -31.66 -5.60 -12.71
N ALA A 232 -31.69 -6.87 -13.16
CA ALA A 232 -30.56 -7.60 -13.70
C ALA A 232 -29.83 -6.87 -14.85
N ASP A 233 -30.56 -6.11 -15.66
CA ASP A 233 -30.13 -5.39 -16.86
C ASP A 233 -29.76 -3.94 -16.57
N GLY A 234 -29.87 -3.51 -15.31
CA GLY A 234 -29.55 -2.15 -14.86
C GLY A 234 -30.68 -1.15 -15.10
N GLN A 235 -31.90 -1.61 -15.35
CA GLN A 235 -33.06 -0.73 -15.45
C GLN A 235 -33.61 -0.44 -14.05
N VAL A 236 -34.02 0.80 -13.81
CA VAL A 236 -34.62 1.21 -12.53
C VAL A 236 -36.00 0.57 -12.40
N THR A 237 -36.19 -0.24 -11.36
CA THR A 237 -37.46 -0.90 -11.04
C THR A 237 -38.29 -0.15 -10.01
N ASP A 238 -37.62 0.60 -9.13
CA ASP A 238 -38.26 1.46 -8.14
C ASP A 238 -37.34 2.66 -7.83
N GLU A 239 -37.94 3.81 -7.57
CA GLU A 239 -37.23 5.05 -7.27
C GLU A 239 -37.99 5.85 -6.22
N TRP A 240 -37.31 6.17 -5.12
CA TRP A 240 -37.82 7.07 -4.08
C TRP A 240 -37.07 8.39 -4.16
N THR A 241 -37.81 9.47 -4.41
CA THR A 241 -37.28 10.85 -4.48
C THR A 241 -37.95 11.73 -3.43
N GLN A 242 -37.36 12.90 -3.17
CA GLN A 242 -38.08 13.94 -2.43
C GLN A 242 -39.27 14.42 -3.25
N THR A 243 -40.47 13.93 -2.92
CA THR A 243 -41.70 14.55 -3.41
C THR A 243 -41.78 15.94 -2.78
N LYS A 244 -41.88 17.01 -3.58
CA LYS A 244 -42.25 18.35 -3.10
C LYS A 244 -43.69 18.31 -2.56
N GLY A 245 -43.86 17.76 -1.35
CA GLY A 245 -45.10 17.71 -0.59
C GLY A 245 -44.88 18.41 0.74
N ALA A 246 -45.57 19.53 0.95
CA ALA A 246 -45.39 20.45 2.06
C ALA A 246 -45.36 19.78 3.44
N VAL A 247 -44.26 19.92 4.17
CA VAL A 247 -44.31 19.94 5.63
C VAL A 247 -44.41 21.41 6.02
N LYS A 248 -45.66 21.90 6.17
CA LYS A 248 -45.89 23.10 6.98
C LYS A 248 -45.42 22.77 8.40
N ARG A 249 -44.50 23.58 8.90
CA ARG A 249 -44.13 23.61 10.32
C ARG A 249 -45.34 23.92 11.19
#